data_AF-A0A3C1GDA1-F1
#
_entry.id   AF-A0A3C1GDA1-F1
#
_cell.length_a   1.000
_cell.length_b   1.000
_cell.length_c   1.000
_cell.angle_alpha   90.00
_cell.angle_beta   90.00
_cell.angle_gamma   90.00
#
_symmetry.space_group_name_H-M   'P 1'
#
loop_
_entity.id
_entity.type
_entity.pdbx_description
1 polymer ?
#
loop_
_entity_poly.entity_id
_entity_poly.type
_entity_poly.pdbx_seq_one_letter_code
_entity_poly.pdbx_strand_id
1 'polypeptide(L)'
;MSDERSAFDRKVRAAQWAIAALAVVFIGGIVTWIAHLIRTAWRLGDVPSASIGISLVAIPVFLVLLGVIVSVFWGLLRDGGNR
;
A
#
# COMPACT_ATOMS: atom_id res chain seq x y z
N MET A 1 -21.97 -21.32 20.57
CA MET A 1 -20.60 -20.91 21.01
C MET A 1 -19.51 -21.15 19.95
N SER A 2 -19.68 -22.10 19.02
CA SER A 2 -18.80 -22.30 17.84
C SER A 2 -19.13 -21.36 16.67
N ASP A 3 -20.42 -21.12 16.40
CA ASP A 3 -20.86 -20.24 15.30
C ASP A 3 -20.50 -18.76 15.48
N GLU A 4 -20.57 -18.24 16.71
CA GLU A 4 -20.15 -16.85 17.00
C GLU A 4 -18.66 -16.63 16.73
N ARG A 5 -17.81 -17.63 17.04
CA ARG A 5 -16.37 -17.59 16.75
C ARG A 5 -16.10 -17.59 15.25
N SER A 6 -16.78 -18.43 14.49
CA SER A 6 -16.59 -18.49 13.02
C SER A 6 -17.04 -17.20 12.32
N ALA A 7 -18.13 -16.57 12.79
CA ALA A 7 -18.61 -15.30 12.29
C ALA A 7 -17.66 -14.14 12.65
N PHE A 8 -17.10 -14.15 13.85
CA PHE A 8 -16.09 -13.20 14.29
C PHE A 8 -14.81 -13.31 13.46
N ASP A 9 -14.27 -14.51 13.26
CA ASP A 9 -13.05 -14.74 12.48
C ASP A 9 -13.21 -14.29 11.03
N ARG A 10 -14.40 -14.51 10.44
CA ARG A 10 -14.72 -14.04 9.09
C ARG A 10 -14.73 -12.50 9.01
N LYS A 11 -15.28 -11.83 10.01
CA LYS A 11 -15.28 -10.35 10.09
C LYS A 11 -13.87 -9.80 10.25
N VAL A 12 -13.05 -10.41 11.11
CA VAL A 12 -11.64 -10.02 11.29
C VAL A 12 -10.86 -10.20 9.99
N ARG A 13 -11.01 -11.33 9.32
CA ARG A 13 -10.35 -11.59 8.02
C ARG A 13 -10.81 -10.60 6.94
N ALA A 14 -12.10 -10.27 6.89
CA ALA A 14 -12.62 -9.27 5.96
C ALA A 14 -12.03 -7.87 6.24
N ALA A 15 -11.94 -7.47 7.52
CA ALA A 15 -11.34 -6.20 7.91
C ALA A 15 -9.84 -6.14 7.58
N GLN A 16 -9.11 -7.24 7.79
CA GLN A 16 -7.69 -7.35 7.41
C GLN A 16 -7.49 -7.14 5.90
N TRP A 17 -8.30 -7.80 5.07
CA TRP A 17 -8.24 -7.61 3.61
C TRP A 17 -8.67 -6.21 3.17
N ALA A 18 -9.67 -5.62 3.83
CA ALA A 18 -10.11 -4.26 3.53
C ALA A 18 -8.99 -3.24 3.81
N ILE A 19 -8.28 -3.38 4.94
CA ILE A 19 -7.14 -2.51 5.28
C ILE A 19 -5.99 -2.72 4.31
N ALA A 20 -5.67 -3.97 3.94
CA ALA A 20 -4.62 -4.26 2.96
C ALA A 20 -4.94 -3.67 1.58
N ALA A 21 -6.17 -3.84 1.10
CA ALA A 21 -6.63 -3.27 -0.16
C ALA A 21 -6.58 -1.73 -0.13
N LEU A 22 -7.01 -1.12 0.98
CA LEU A 22 -6.92 0.34 1.15
C LEU A 22 -5.48 0.83 1.10
N ALA A 23 -4.55 0.13 1.76
CA ALA A 23 -3.13 0.47 1.72
C ALA A 23 -2.55 0.38 0.29
N VAL A 24 -2.91 -0.66 -0.47
CA VAL A 24 -2.49 -0.82 -1.87
C VAL A 24 -2.99 0.35 -2.72
N VAL A 25 -4.28 0.67 -2.64
CA VAL A 25 -4.89 1.77 -3.40
C VAL A 25 -4.28 3.11 -3.00
N PHE A 26 -4.07 3.34 -1.71
CA PHE A 26 -3.51 4.59 -1.19
C PHE A 26 -2.06 4.79 -1.66
N ILE A 27 -1.21 3.77 -1.51
CA ILE A 27 0.19 3.82 -1.93
C ILE A 27 0.30 3.94 -3.46
N GLY A 28 -0.47 3.14 -4.21
CA GLY A 28 -0.54 3.25 -5.66
C GLY A 28 -1.00 4.64 -6.13
N GLY A 29 -1.96 5.23 -5.42
CA GLY A 29 -2.43 6.60 -5.63
C GLY A 29 -1.34 7.64 -5.41
N ILE A 30 -0.56 7.54 -4.33
CA ILE A 30 0.59 8.41 -4.06
C ILE A 30 1.62 8.31 -5.18
N VAL A 31 2.01 7.10 -5.58
CA VAL A 31 2.99 6.90 -6.67
C VAL A 31 2.49 7.49 -7.97
N THR A 32 1.22 7.26 -8.31
CA THR A 32 0.59 7.82 -9.52
C THR A 32 0.54 9.35 -9.47
N TRP A 33 0.21 9.92 -8.32
CA TRP A 33 0.16 11.37 -8.11
C TRP A 33 1.55 12.00 -8.24
N ILE A 34 2.57 11.42 -7.63
CA ILE A 34 3.96 11.86 -7.76
C ILE A 34 4.41 11.82 -9.22
N ALA A 35 4.13 10.73 -9.93
CA ALA A 35 4.46 10.61 -11.35
C ALA A 35 3.74 11.67 -12.21
N HIS A 36 2.50 12.02 -11.85
CA HIS A 36 1.77 13.10 -12.50
C HIS A 36 2.43 14.46 -12.27
N LEU A 37 2.83 14.78 -11.04
CA LEU A 37 3.54 16.02 -10.71
C LEU A 37 4.86 16.16 -11.46
N ILE A 38 5.63 15.07 -11.58
CA ILE A 38 6.88 15.07 -12.36
C ILE A 38 6.60 15.40 -13.83
N ARG A 39 5.59 14.77 -14.45
CA ARG A 39 5.22 15.08 -15.84
C ARG A 39 4.78 16.53 -16.01
N THR A 40 4.01 17.07 -15.06
CA THR A 40 3.55 18.46 -15.09
C THR A 40 4.73 19.42 -14.97
N ALA A 41 5.67 19.16 -14.06
CA ALA A 41 6.88 19.97 -13.89
C ALA A 41 7.73 19.99 -15.18
N TRP A 42 7.92 18.83 -15.82
CA TRP A 42 8.63 18.74 -17.10
C TRP A 42 7.91 19.49 -18.22
N ARG A 43 6.58 19.46 -18.27
CA ARG A 43 5.80 20.21 -19.28
C ARG A 43 5.90 21.72 -19.09
N LEU A 44 6.01 22.19 -17.86
CA LEU A 44 6.13 23.62 -17.56
C LEU A 44 7.57 24.14 -17.74
N GLY A 45 8.54 23.27 -18.05
CA GLY A 45 9.94 23.67 -18.20
C GLY A 45 10.60 24.09 -16.89
N ASP A 46 10.01 23.70 -15.75
CA ASP A 46 10.59 23.96 -14.44
C ASP A 46 11.93 23.24 -14.34
N VAL A 47 12.97 23.98 -13.91
CA VAL A 47 14.26 23.39 -13.56
C VAL A 47 14.01 22.24 -12.57
N PRO A 48 14.63 21.06 -12.75
CA PRO A 48 14.43 19.93 -11.85
C PRO A 48 14.85 20.33 -10.43
N SER A 49 13.87 20.76 -9.63
CA SER A 49 14.11 21.21 -8.28
C SER A 49 14.34 20.00 -7.38
N ALA A 50 14.83 20.24 -6.16
CA ALA A 50 14.96 19.23 -5.11
C ALA A 50 13.68 18.38 -4.95
N SER A 51 12.51 18.91 -5.29
CA SER A 51 11.22 18.21 -5.24
C SER A 51 11.12 17.02 -6.21
N ILE A 52 11.72 17.09 -7.41
CA ILE A 52 11.79 15.93 -8.32
C ILE A 52 12.74 14.88 -7.75
N GLY A 53 13.88 15.29 -7.20
CA GLY A 53 14.83 14.39 -6.53
C GLY A 53 14.21 13.64 -5.35
N ILE A 54 13.49 14.35 -4.47
CA ILE A 54 12.76 13.75 -3.33
C ILE A 54 11.69 12.77 -3.82
N SER A 55 10.93 13.14 -4.84
CA SER A 55 9.90 12.30 -5.46
C SER A 55 10.45 10.99 -6.02
N LEU A 56 11.64 11.05 -6.64
CA LEU A 56 12.30 9.90 -7.25
C LEU A 56 12.82 8.89 -6.21
N VAL A 57 13.21 9.37 -5.02
CA VAL A 57 13.58 8.52 -3.87
C VAL A 57 12.34 8.02 -3.13
N ALA A 58 11.28 8.81 -3.07
CA ALA A 58 10.04 8.46 -2.37
C ALA A 58 9.31 7.27 -3.02
N ILE A 59 9.26 7.20 -4.36
CA ILE A 59 8.58 6.10 -5.08
C ILE A 59 9.14 4.72 -4.67
N PRO A 60 10.46 4.45 -4.73
CA PRO A 60 11.04 3.20 -4.24
C PRO A 60 10.68 2.89 -2.79
N VAL A 61 10.73 3.88 -1.89
CA VAL A 61 10.42 3.71 -0.47
C VAL A 61 8.97 3.26 -0.29
N PHE A 62 8.03 3.91 -0.99
CA PHE A 62 6.61 3.54 -0.93
C PHE A 62 6.34 2.15 -1.52
N LEU A 63 7.05 1.76 -2.58
CA LEU A 63 6.95 0.41 -3.15
C LEU A 63 7.48 -0.67 -2.19
N VAL A 64 8.60 -0.41 -1.51
CA VAL A 64 9.13 -1.30 -0.47
C VAL A 64 8.13 -1.43 0.68
N LEU A 65 7.57 -0.31 1.15
CA LEU A 65 6.56 -0.30 2.20
C LEU A 65 5.32 -1.11 1.80
N LEU A 66 4.86 -0.95 0.56
CA LEU A 66 3.76 -1.72 0.01
C LEU A 66 4.08 -3.22 0.01
N GLY A 67 5.28 -3.60 -0.42
CA GLY A 67 5.76 -4.99 -0.40
C GLY A 67 5.77 -5.58 1.01
N VAL A 68 6.24 -4.82 2.00
CA VAL A 68 6.23 -5.22 3.42
C VAL A 68 4.80 -5.43 3.92
N ILE A 69 3.89 -4.49 3.65
CA ILE A 69 2.48 -4.62 4.03
C ILE A 69 1.88 -5.88 3.40
N VAL A 70 2.02 -6.07 2.09
CA VAL A 70 1.50 -7.27 1.42
C VAL A 70 2.10 -8.55 2.01
N SER A 71 3.41 -8.58 2.29
CA SER A 71 4.09 -9.73 2.88
C SER A 71 3.59 -10.06 4.29
N VAL A 72 3.40 -9.05 5.14
CA VAL A 72 2.93 -9.24 6.53
C VAL A 72 1.50 -9.78 6.54
N PHE A 73 0.61 -9.19 5.74
CA PHE A 73 -0.78 -9.64 5.66
C PHE A 73 -0.90 -11.03 5.02
N TRP A 74 -0.03 -11.36 4.06
CA TRP A 74 0.07 -12.71 3.51
C TRP A 74 0.51 -13.74 4.56
N GLY A 75 1.54 -13.41 5.36
CA GLY A 75 2.04 -14.27 6.44
C GLY A 75 1.00 -14.54 7.53
N LEU A 76 0.32 -13.50 8.00
CA LEU A 76 -0.78 -13.60 8.99
C LEU A 76 -1.90 -14.55 8.54
N LEU A 77 -2.23 -14.55 7.24
CA LEU A 77 -3.28 -15.42 6.70
C LEU A 77 -2.86 -16.88 6.54
N ARG A 78 -1.57 -17.12 6.25
CA ARG A 78 -1.01 -18.46 6.00
C ARG A 78 -0.70 -19.20 7.30
N ASP A 79 -0.21 -18.50 8.33
CA ASP A 79 0.06 -19.09 9.65
C ASP A 79 -1.19 -19.25 10.53
N GLY A 80 -2.24 -18.46 10.28
CA GLY A 80 -3.54 -18.61 10.96
C GLY A 80 -4.33 -19.87 10.57
N GLY A 81 -3.89 -20.62 9.55
CA GLY A 81 -4.52 -21.87 9.10
C GLY A 81 -3.79 -23.16 9.51
N ASN A 82 -2.62 -23.06 10.16
CA ASN A 82 -1.80 -24.22 10.53
C ASN A 82 -1.79 -24.49 12.04
N ARG A 83 -2.88 -24.16 12.74
CA ARG A 83 -3.11 -24.48 14.15
C ARG A 83 -4.49 -25.06 14.34
#